data_AF-A0ABD2JH87-F1
#
_entry.id   AF-A0ABD2JH87-F1
#
_cell.length_a   1.000
_cell.length_b   1.000
_cell.length_c   1.000
_cell.angle_alpha   90.00
_cell.angle_beta   90.00
_cell.angle_gamma   90.00
#
_symmetry.space_group_name_H-M   'P 1'
#
loop_
_entity.id
_entity.type
_entity.pdbx_description
1 polymer ?
#
loop_
_entity_poly.entity_id
_entity_poly.type
_entity_poly.pdbx_seq_one_letter_code
_entity_poly.pdbx_strand_id
1 'polypeptide(L)'
;MCHIAEVQCKDCLLRSTIFVRVGGESSAHLWTTANINLLQQKIEIQKINTRMFSFSNFVALTFCIFSIFILIPNVSAAACESPKYSANGYSTQDGFFHYKTSYIVEFAIQCSNNYKDAPFYALVGEKTLQLAVSEETNKYQASWQLEHADSGAQTFDIRVYDEDKFAEHKKADESGSSSVQPLFTVQHYHGGTSHKTWISSESVFLLLGVVALYFTMNLRQLLAKRD
;
A
#
# COMPACT_ATOMS: atom_id res chain seq x y z
N MET A 1 -0.62 -21.38 2.95
CA MET A 1 -0.13 -22.67 2.44
C MET A 1 1.16 -23.01 3.16
N CYS A 2 1.10 -23.91 4.13
CA CYS A 2 2.22 -24.73 4.60
C CYS A 2 1.59 -25.96 5.27
N HIS A 3 1.47 -27.02 4.49
CA HIS A 3 1.25 -28.39 4.98
C HIS A 3 2.60 -28.93 5.46
N ILE A 4 2.60 -29.80 6.48
CA ILE A 4 3.60 -30.82 6.91
C ILE A 4 3.30 -31.08 8.40
N ALA A 5 3.25 -32.28 8.95
CA ALA A 5 3.27 -33.62 8.39
C ALA A 5 2.75 -34.58 9.48
N GLU A 6 2.17 -35.66 9.00
CA GLU A 6 1.87 -36.89 9.72
C GLU A 6 3.17 -37.55 10.16
N VAL A 7 3.34 -37.79 11.47
CA VAL A 7 4.40 -38.66 12.00
C VAL A 7 3.75 -39.81 12.75
N GLN A 8 3.91 -40.97 12.13
CA GLN A 8 3.53 -42.30 12.57
C GLN A 8 3.86 -42.57 14.04
N CYS A 9 2.83 -42.87 14.82
CA CYS A 9 2.96 -43.53 16.11
C CYS A 9 3.20 -45.03 15.85
N LYS A 10 4.45 -45.41 15.57
CA LYS A 10 4.88 -46.82 15.67
C LYS A 10 5.29 -47.10 17.11
N ASP A 11 4.85 -48.25 17.61
CA ASP A 11 5.17 -48.85 18.91
C ASP A 11 4.27 -48.45 20.08
N CYS A 12 2.99 -48.75 19.95
CA CYS A 12 2.14 -49.14 21.07
C CYS A 12 1.05 -50.11 20.60
N LEU A 13 1.29 -51.43 20.74
CA LEU A 13 0.30 -52.46 21.13
C LEU A 13 0.81 -53.87 20.75
N LEU A 14 1.37 -54.60 21.72
CA LEU A 14 1.24 -56.05 21.73
C LEU A 14 0.87 -56.53 23.13
N ARG A 15 -0.44 -56.41 23.33
CA ARG A 15 -1.36 -57.23 24.12
C ARG A 15 -0.74 -58.47 24.77
N SER A 16 -0.73 -58.44 26.10
CA SER A 16 -0.60 -59.57 27.00
C SER A 16 -1.63 -60.66 26.71
N THR A 17 -1.21 -61.92 26.56
CA THR A 17 -1.99 -63.09 26.99
C THR A 17 -1.04 -64.27 27.21
N ILE A 18 -0.67 -64.55 28.47
CA ILE A 18 -0.19 -65.88 28.86
C ILE A 18 -0.90 -66.23 30.18
N PHE A 19 -1.85 -67.16 30.07
CA PHE A 19 -2.46 -67.89 31.18
C PHE A 19 -1.51 -69.05 31.52
N VAL A 20 -1.04 -69.18 32.76
CA VAL A 20 -0.45 -70.43 33.26
C VAL A 20 -1.15 -70.84 34.55
N ARG A 21 -1.77 -72.01 34.47
CA ARG A 21 -2.46 -72.75 35.53
C ARG A 21 -1.40 -73.34 36.47
N VAL A 22 -1.59 -73.14 37.78
CA VAL A 22 -0.71 -73.69 38.82
C VAL A 22 -0.96 -75.19 38.97
N GLY A 23 0.11 -75.98 38.93
CA GLY A 23 0.10 -77.38 39.31
C GLY A 23 1.51 -77.94 39.48
N GLY A 24 1.84 -78.39 40.69
CA GLY A 24 2.86 -79.40 40.93
C GLY A 24 4.26 -78.93 41.31
N GLU A 25 4.50 -78.92 42.63
CA GLU A 25 5.68 -79.41 43.35
C GLU A 25 7.12 -79.07 42.92
N SER A 26 7.81 -78.42 43.87
CA SER A 26 9.26 -78.49 44.15
C SER A 26 10.25 -77.94 43.11
N SER A 27 10.60 -76.65 43.25
CA SER A 27 11.93 -76.03 43.00
C SER A 27 11.80 -74.53 42.65
N ALA A 28 11.40 -73.66 43.59
CA ALA A 28 10.99 -72.27 43.29
C ALA A 28 11.79 -71.16 43.99
N HIS A 29 12.93 -71.47 44.63
CA HIS A 29 13.61 -70.49 45.50
C HIS A 29 14.82 -69.73 44.91
N LEU A 30 15.27 -70.04 43.68
CA LEU A 30 16.49 -69.42 43.12
C LEU A 30 16.32 -68.65 41.79
N TRP A 31 15.13 -68.63 41.20
CA TRP A 31 14.89 -67.97 39.90
C TRP A 31 14.04 -66.69 39.98
N THR A 32 13.51 -66.35 41.15
CA THR A 32 12.59 -65.21 41.33
C THR A 32 13.28 -63.89 41.71
N THR A 33 14.47 -63.93 42.30
CA THR A 33 15.19 -62.73 42.77
C THR A 33 15.98 -62.00 41.68
N ALA A 34 16.46 -62.69 40.64
CA ALA A 34 17.23 -62.06 39.56
C ALA A 34 16.38 -61.18 38.62
N ASN A 35 15.09 -61.52 38.46
CA ASN A 35 14.21 -60.87 37.49
C ASN A 35 13.62 -59.53 38.00
N ILE A 36 13.44 -59.41 39.32
CA ILE A 36 12.87 -58.21 39.95
C ILE A 36 13.88 -57.04 39.93
N ASN A 37 15.16 -57.30 40.16
CA ASN A 37 16.22 -56.27 40.13
C ASN A 37 16.46 -55.72 38.71
N LEU A 38 16.33 -56.56 37.69
CA LEU A 38 16.52 -56.18 36.28
C LEU A 38 15.32 -55.37 35.74
N LEU A 39 14.12 -55.64 36.26
CA LEU A 39 12.91 -54.84 36.00
C LEU A 39 12.94 -53.49 36.73
N GLN A 40 13.40 -53.45 37.99
CA GLN A 40 13.58 -52.19 38.73
C GLN A 40 14.59 -51.25 38.05
N GLN A 41 15.69 -51.78 37.51
CA GLN A 41 16.69 -50.97 36.79
C GLN A 41 16.15 -50.35 35.48
N LYS A 42 15.26 -51.05 34.75
CA LYS A 42 14.65 -50.54 33.52
C LYS A 42 13.67 -49.39 33.77
N ILE A 43 12.95 -49.40 34.89
CA ILE A 43 11.94 -48.39 35.22
C ILE A 43 12.59 -47.03 35.53
N GLU A 44 13.70 -47.01 36.26
CA GLU A 44 14.42 -45.77 36.60
C GLU A 44 15.07 -45.12 35.35
N ILE A 45 15.64 -45.92 34.45
CA ILE A 45 16.22 -45.41 33.18
C ILE A 45 15.14 -44.82 32.27
N GLN A 46 13.95 -45.43 32.21
CA GLN A 46 12.82 -44.89 31.46
C GLN A 46 12.34 -43.55 32.05
N LYS A 47 12.26 -43.43 33.39
CA LYS A 47 11.86 -42.20 34.09
C LYS A 47 12.81 -41.02 33.80
N ILE A 48 14.11 -41.29 33.73
CA ILE A 48 15.14 -40.30 33.38
C ILE A 48 15.00 -39.87 31.93
N ASN A 49 14.76 -40.80 31.00
CA ASN A 49 14.59 -40.50 29.58
C ASN A 49 13.32 -39.65 29.31
N THR A 50 12.20 -39.93 29.97
CA THR A 50 10.96 -39.13 29.83
C THR A 50 11.09 -37.74 30.45
N ARG A 51 11.82 -37.59 31.55
CA ARG A 51 12.12 -36.26 32.14
C ARG A 51 13.06 -35.44 31.26
N MET A 52 14.04 -36.09 30.62
CA MET A 52 14.99 -35.44 29.70
C MET A 52 14.31 -34.99 28.40
N PHE A 53 13.34 -35.76 27.89
CA PHE A 53 12.53 -35.40 26.71
C PHE A 53 11.58 -34.23 26.97
N SER A 54 11.04 -34.11 28.19
CA SER A 54 10.16 -32.99 28.56
C SER A 54 10.93 -31.68 28.74
N PHE A 55 12.12 -31.71 29.33
CA PHE A 55 12.94 -30.51 29.54
C PHE A 55 13.49 -29.93 28.22
N SER A 56 13.90 -30.78 27.28
CA SER A 56 14.41 -30.35 25.97
C SER A 56 13.34 -29.62 25.14
N ASN A 57 12.10 -30.11 25.15
CA ASN A 57 10.98 -29.49 24.42
C ASN A 57 10.55 -28.14 25.01
N PHE A 58 10.59 -27.97 26.34
CA PHE A 58 10.29 -26.66 26.97
C PHE A 58 11.34 -25.60 26.64
N VAL A 59 12.62 -25.98 26.66
CA VAL A 59 13.73 -25.07 26.30
C VAL A 59 13.63 -24.69 24.81
N ALA A 60 13.36 -25.65 23.92
CA ALA A 60 13.15 -25.39 22.49
C ALA A 60 11.96 -24.45 22.24
N LEU A 61 10.82 -24.65 22.92
CA LEU A 61 9.63 -23.81 22.76
C LEU A 61 9.91 -22.37 23.18
N THR A 62 10.61 -22.16 24.30
CA THR A 62 10.97 -20.81 24.78
C THR A 62 11.95 -20.10 23.85
N PHE A 63 12.91 -20.82 23.27
CA PHE A 63 13.83 -20.26 22.27
C PHE A 63 13.11 -19.86 20.97
N CYS A 64 12.12 -20.64 20.53
CA CYS A 64 11.29 -20.28 19.37
C CYS A 64 10.47 -19.02 19.61
N ILE A 65 9.86 -18.85 20.79
CA ILE A 65 9.06 -17.66 21.12
C ILE A 65 9.97 -16.42 21.21
N PHE A 66 11.17 -16.55 21.77
CA PHE A 66 12.15 -15.46 21.84
C PHE A 66 12.65 -15.05 20.44
N SER A 67 12.88 -16.01 19.55
CA SER A 67 13.27 -15.76 18.15
C SER A 67 12.19 -15.01 17.36
N ILE A 68 10.91 -15.32 17.60
CA ILE A 68 9.78 -14.64 16.94
C ILE A 68 9.63 -13.18 17.42
N PHE A 69 9.89 -12.92 18.71
CA PHE A 69 9.78 -11.56 19.27
C PHE A 69 10.89 -10.62 18.78
N ILE A 70 12.06 -11.17 18.42
CA ILE A 70 13.21 -10.41 17.89
C ILE A 70 13.00 -10.02 16.42
N LEU A 71 12.10 -10.71 15.69
CA LEU A 71 11.86 -10.46 14.26
C LEU A 71 10.76 -9.44 13.97
N ILE A 72 10.22 -8.76 14.99
CA ILE A 72 9.29 -7.65 14.77
C ILE A 72 10.13 -6.39 14.54
N PRO A 73 10.28 -5.89 13.29
CA PRO A 73 10.89 -4.59 13.10
C PRO A 73 10.03 -3.55 13.82
N ASN A 74 10.63 -2.81 14.75
CA ASN A 74 10.06 -1.57 15.24
C ASN A 74 10.09 -0.57 14.09
N VAL A 75 9.08 -0.63 13.20
CA VAL A 75 8.86 0.42 12.22
C VAL A 75 8.33 1.62 12.99
N SER A 76 9.23 2.52 13.39
CA SER A 76 8.82 3.86 13.73
C SER A 76 8.35 4.49 12.42
N ALA A 77 7.03 4.59 12.23
CA ALA A 77 6.47 5.44 11.19
C ALA A 77 6.97 6.85 11.49
N ALA A 78 7.92 7.32 10.70
CA ALA A 78 8.53 8.62 10.87
C ALA A 78 7.55 9.66 10.30
N ALA A 79 6.63 10.13 11.12
CA ALA A 79 5.71 11.19 10.71
C ALA A 79 6.43 12.55 10.61
N CYS A 80 6.03 13.38 9.65
CA CYS A 80 6.55 14.73 9.52
C CYS A 80 6.11 15.63 10.70
N GLU A 81 7.05 15.96 11.58
CA GLU A 81 6.81 16.85 12.73
C GLU A 81 7.01 18.33 12.36
N SER A 82 5.98 19.14 12.61
CA SER A 82 5.92 20.60 12.36
C SER A 82 6.33 21.00 10.92
N PRO A 83 5.47 20.77 9.93
CA PRO A 83 5.75 21.05 8.52
C PRO A 83 5.79 22.55 8.26
N LYS A 84 6.92 23.05 7.76
CA LYS A 84 6.99 24.35 7.10
C LYS A 84 6.71 24.14 5.61
N TYR A 85 5.77 24.89 5.06
CA TYR A 85 5.38 24.74 3.66
C TYR A 85 5.37 26.07 2.92
N SER A 86 5.75 26.03 1.65
CA SER A 86 5.53 27.10 0.68
C SER A 86 4.82 26.49 -0.52
N ALA A 87 3.70 27.07 -0.93
CA ALA A 87 2.90 26.58 -2.03
C ALA A 87 2.89 27.57 -3.18
N ASN A 88 3.00 27.05 -4.40
CA ASN A 88 2.90 27.84 -5.62
C ASN A 88 2.02 27.10 -6.62
N GLY A 89 0.95 27.75 -7.07
CA GLY A 89 -0.07 27.12 -7.89
C GLY A 89 -0.17 27.77 -9.26
N TYR A 90 -0.25 26.94 -10.28
CA TYR A 90 -0.42 27.31 -11.67
C TYR A 90 -1.66 26.62 -12.24
N SER A 91 -2.46 27.37 -12.97
CA SER A 91 -3.63 26.85 -13.67
C SER A 91 -3.69 27.42 -15.08
N THR A 92 -4.06 26.58 -16.04
CA THR A 92 -4.26 27.02 -17.42
C THR A 92 -5.55 27.83 -17.52
N GLN A 93 -5.50 29.04 -18.07
CA GLN A 93 -6.71 29.87 -18.27
C GLN A 93 -7.18 29.91 -19.73
N ASP A 94 -6.35 29.42 -20.66
CA ASP A 94 -6.66 29.42 -22.09
C ASP A 94 -7.55 28.22 -22.47
N GLY A 95 -8.80 28.51 -22.81
CA GLY A 95 -9.79 27.55 -23.31
C GLY A 95 -9.85 27.39 -24.82
N PHE A 96 -9.04 28.14 -25.58
CA PHE A 96 -9.12 28.13 -27.03
C PHE A 96 -8.56 26.84 -27.64
N PHE A 97 -7.39 26.40 -27.17
CA PHE A 97 -6.74 25.18 -27.66
C PHE A 97 -6.98 23.95 -26.79
N HIS A 98 -7.40 24.14 -25.52
CA HIS A 98 -7.49 23.07 -24.53
C HIS A 98 -8.94 22.85 -24.07
N TYR A 99 -9.42 21.60 -24.23
CA TYR A 99 -10.74 21.16 -23.75
C TYR A 99 -10.77 20.86 -22.24
N LYS A 100 -9.59 20.80 -21.63
CA LYS A 100 -9.41 20.49 -20.21
C LYS A 100 -8.48 21.51 -19.60
N THR A 101 -8.82 21.90 -18.38
CA THR A 101 -8.04 22.81 -17.57
C THR A 101 -7.14 21.99 -16.67
N SER A 102 -5.83 22.21 -16.80
CA SER A 102 -4.83 21.54 -15.97
C SER A 102 -4.44 22.46 -14.81
N TYR A 103 -4.40 21.86 -13.63
CA TYR A 103 -3.98 22.49 -12.38
C TYR A 103 -2.70 21.81 -11.92
N ILE A 104 -1.74 22.63 -11.54
CA ILE A 104 -0.46 22.20 -11.03
C ILE A 104 -0.18 23.00 -9.77
N VAL A 105 0.04 22.33 -8.66
CA VAL A 105 0.44 22.99 -7.42
C VAL A 105 1.71 22.35 -6.91
N GLU A 106 2.73 23.18 -6.74
CA GLU A 106 4.03 22.82 -6.19
C GLU A 106 4.06 23.16 -4.70
N PHE A 107 4.60 22.23 -3.91
CA PHE A 107 4.78 22.34 -2.48
C PHE A 107 6.25 22.13 -2.15
N ALA A 108 6.86 23.13 -1.53
CA ALA A 108 8.13 22.97 -0.86
C ALA A 108 7.85 22.67 0.62
N ILE A 109 8.03 21.41 1.02
CA ILE A 109 7.76 20.92 2.37
C ILE A 109 9.10 20.73 3.09
N GLN A 110 9.23 21.29 4.28
CA GLN A 110 10.38 21.12 5.16
C GLN A 110 9.89 20.60 6.52
N CYS A 111 10.28 19.38 6.87
CA CYS A 111 9.98 18.76 8.15
C CYS A 111 11.16 18.94 9.11
N SER A 112 10.88 19.15 10.41
CA SER A 112 11.93 19.34 11.43
C SER A 112 12.82 18.09 11.59
N ASN A 113 12.23 16.90 11.36
CA ASN A 113 12.90 15.61 11.48
C ASN A 113 13.72 15.21 10.24
N ASN A 114 13.99 16.14 9.30
CA ASN A 114 14.68 15.86 8.03
C ASN A 114 14.05 14.68 7.26
N TYR A 115 12.73 14.60 7.29
CA TYR A 115 11.95 13.60 6.55
C TYR A 115 12.01 13.94 5.06
N LYS A 116 12.83 13.19 4.32
CA LYS A 116 13.07 13.37 2.88
C LYS A 116 12.50 12.19 2.11
N ASP A 117 12.07 12.45 0.87
CA ASP A 117 11.62 11.45 -0.11
C ASP A 117 10.41 10.61 0.32
N ALA A 118 9.60 11.15 1.22
CA ALA A 118 8.39 10.50 1.66
C ALA A 118 7.22 10.77 0.70
N PRO A 119 6.36 9.78 0.45
CA PRO A 119 5.19 9.98 -0.37
C PRO A 119 4.10 10.74 0.41
N PHE A 120 3.79 11.95 -0.04
CA PHE A 120 2.65 12.71 0.47
C PHE A 120 1.41 12.49 -0.40
N TYR A 121 0.24 12.66 0.19
CA TYR A 121 -1.05 12.58 -0.49
C TYR A 121 -1.80 13.91 -0.39
N ALA A 122 -2.41 14.36 -1.48
CA ALA A 122 -3.26 15.54 -1.53
C ALA A 122 -4.70 15.12 -1.82
N LEU A 123 -5.64 15.70 -1.09
CA LEU A 123 -7.07 15.58 -1.34
C LEU A 123 -7.57 16.93 -1.84
N VAL A 124 -8.10 16.94 -3.07
CA VAL A 124 -8.70 18.11 -3.71
C VAL A 124 -10.18 17.81 -3.88
N GLY A 125 -11.02 18.43 -3.04
CA GLY A 125 -12.44 18.05 -2.94
C GLY A 125 -12.57 16.60 -2.48
N GLU A 126 -13.09 15.73 -3.37
CA GLU A 126 -13.27 14.28 -3.16
C GLU A 126 -12.17 13.43 -3.82
N LYS A 127 -11.26 14.03 -4.59
CA LYS A 127 -10.25 13.29 -5.34
C LYS A 127 -8.93 13.22 -4.58
N THR A 128 -8.48 12.00 -4.29
CA THR A 128 -7.16 11.73 -3.72
C THR A 128 -6.09 11.65 -4.81
N LEU A 129 -4.98 12.36 -4.64
CA LEU A 129 -3.85 12.44 -5.55
C LEU A 129 -2.58 12.15 -4.77
N GLN A 130 -1.67 11.36 -5.33
CA GLN A 130 -0.33 11.22 -4.79
C GLN A 130 0.54 12.35 -5.31
N LEU A 131 1.36 12.96 -4.45
CA LEU A 131 2.29 14.00 -4.87
C LEU A 131 3.51 13.36 -5.56
N ALA A 132 3.86 13.87 -6.73
CA ALA A 132 5.08 13.50 -7.43
C ALA A 132 6.24 14.38 -6.94
N VAL A 133 7.45 13.84 -6.87
CA VAL A 133 8.66 14.62 -6.56
C VAL A 133 9.33 15.04 -7.87
N SER A 134 9.60 16.34 -8.01
CA SER A 134 10.41 16.86 -9.11
C SER A 134 11.89 16.59 -8.84
N GLU A 135 12.56 15.83 -9.72
CA GLU A 135 13.99 15.51 -9.59
C GLU A 135 14.89 16.75 -9.62
N GLU A 136 14.50 17.78 -10.37
CA GLU A 136 15.30 18.99 -10.55
C GLU A 136 15.24 19.94 -9.35
N THR A 137 14.05 20.06 -8.73
CA THR A 137 13.79 21.06 -7.69
C THR A 137 13.58 20.47 -6.30
N ASN A 138 13.48 19.14 -6.18
CA ASN A 138 13.11 18.43 -4.95
C ASN A 138 11.83 18.97 -4.31
N LYS A 139 10.90 19.46 -5.13
CA LYS A 139 9.58 19.92 -4.72
C LYS A 139 8.54 18.87 -5.01
N TYR A 140 7.52 18.83 -4.17
CA TYR A 140 6.36 17.98 -4.39
C TYR A 140 5.38 18.68 -5.32
N GLN A 141 4.77 17.95 -6.24
CA GLN A 141 3.85 18.48 -7.23
C GLN A 141 2.58 17.64 -7.24
N ALA A 142 1.43 18.30 -7.04
CA ALA A 142 0.12 17.72 -7.32
C ALA A 142 -0.37 18.26 -8.66
N SER A 143 -0.84 17.38 -9.52
CA SER A 143 -1.49 17.79 -10.78
C SER A 143 -2.82 17.07 -10.98
N TRP A 144 -3.81 17.82 -11.43
CA TRP A 144 -5.11 17.28 -11.81
C TRP A 144 -5.70 18.07 -12.96
N GLN A 145 -6.68 17.48 -13.61
CA GLN A 145 -7.35 18.06 -14.76
C GLN A 145 -8.85 18.00 -14.53
N LEU A 146 -9.53 19.09 -14.87
CA LEU A 146 -10.99 19.19 -14.92
C LEU A 146 -11.40 19.55 -16.34
N GLU A 147 -12.64 19.22 -16.69
CA GLU A 147 -13.22 19.67 -17.94
C GLU A 147 -13.38 21.19 -17.92
N HIS A 148 -13.23 21.82 -19.09
CA HIS A 148 -13.28 23.27 -19.18
C HIS A 148 -14.64 23.88 -18.78
N ALA A 149 -15.71 23.10 -18.95
CA ALA A 149 -17.06 23.48 -18.52
C ALA A 149 -17.18 23.56 -16.99
N ASP A 150 -16.46 22.67 -16.29
CA ASP A 150 -16.48 22.58 -14.82
C ASP A 150 -15.37 23.42 -14.17
N SER A 151 -14.40 23.89 -14.97
CA SER A 151 -13.28 24.72 -14.53
C SER A 151 -13.62 26.21 -14.44
N GLY A 152 -14.79 26.54 -13.88
CA GLY A 152 -15.18 27.93 -13.61
C GLY A 152 -14.25 28.63 -12.61
N ALA A 153 -14.53 29.91 -12.33
CA ALA A 153 -13.82 30.66 -11.29
C ALA A 153 -14.15 30.07 -9.91
N GLN A 154 -13.18 29.37 -9.31
CA GLN A 154 -13.36 28.66 -8.05
C GLN A 154 -12.04 28.59 -7.28
N THR A 155 -12.15 28.38 -5.97
CA THR A 155 -11.00 28.15 -5.09
C THR A 155 -10.95 26.68 -4.75
N PHE A 156 -9.80 26.05 -4.96
CA PHE A 156 -9.57 24.66 -4.61
C PHE A 156 -8.88 24.58 -3.25
N ASP A 157 -9.54 23.93 -2.29
CA ASP A 157 -8.96 23.59 -1.00
C ASP A 157 -8.19 22.28 -1.13
N ILE A 158 -6.87 22.38 -1.10
CA ILE A 158 -5.96 21.24 -1.23
C ILE A 158 -5.50 20.85 0.17
N ARG A 159 -6.00 19.71 0.64
CA ARG A 159 -5.66 19.14 1.95
C ARG A 159 -4.53 18.15 1.78
N VAL A 160 -3.37 18.41 2.36
CA VAL A 160 -2.20 17.51 2.27
C VAL A 160 -2.13 16.61 3.49
N TYR A 161 -1.84 15.34 3.27
CA TYR A 161 -1.72 14.29 4.27
C TYR A 161 -0.38 13.57 4.12
N ASP A 162 0.13 13.12 5.26
CA ASP A 162 1.22 12.14 5.34
C ASP A 162 0.65 10.71 5.16
N GLU A 163 1.49 9.70 4.97
CA GLU A 163 1.05 8.30 4.78
C GLU A 163 0.14 7.82 5.94
N ASP A 164 0.56 8.10 7.17
CA ASP A 164 -0.17 7.68 8.37
C ASP A 164 -1.56 8.34 8.47
N LYS A 165 -1.59 9.66 8.29
CA LYS A 165 -2.84 10.44 8.34
C LYS A 165 -3.76 10.12 7.17
N PHE A 166 -3.20 9.80 6.01
CA PHE A 166 -3.96 9.40 4.83
C PHE A 166 -4.60 8.01 5.04
N ALA A 167 -3.88 7.07 5.65
CA ALA A 167 -4.43 5.77 6.00
C ALA A 167 -5.56 5.88 7.04
N GLU A 168 -5.44 6.81 7.99
CA GLU A 168 -6.52 7.11 8.95
C GLU A 168 -7.72 7.77 8.25
N HIS A 169 -7.48 8.73 7.34
CA HIS A 169 -8.54 9.37 6.56
C HIS A 169 -9.35 8.36 5.76
N LYS A 170 -8.69 7.42 5.08
CA LYS A 170 -9.37 6.37 4.32
C LYS A 170 -10.26 5.49 5.21
N LYS A 171 -9.80 5.14 6.41
CA LYS A 171 -10.60 4.39 7.39
C LYS A 171 -11.78 5.21 7.92
N ALA A 172 -11.60 6.51 8.10
CA ALA A 172 -12.66 7.42 8.51
C ALA A 172 -13.74 7.54 7.42
N ASP A 173 -13.34 7.70 6.16
CA ASP A 173 -14.24 7.77 5.00
C ASP A 173 -15.08 6.48 4.87
N GLU A 174 -14.44 5.31 5.00
CA GLU A 174 -15.11 4.01 4.93
C GLU A 174 -16.10 3.78 6.09
N SER A 175 -15.78 4.30 7.28
CA SER A 175 -16.63 4.16 8.47
C SER A 175 -17.69 5.25 8.62
N GLY A 176 -17.70 6.26 7.73
CA GLY A 176 -18.57 7.43 7.82
C GLY A 176 -18.29 8.31 9.05
N SER A 177 -17.10 8.20 9.62
CA SER A 177 -16.68 8.95 10.81
C SER A 177 -16.12 10.34 10.45
N SER A 178 -16.05 11.24 11.44
CA SER A 178 -15.56 12.61 11.27
C SER A 178 -14.15 12.67 10.64
N SER A 179 -14.02 13.47 9.57
CA SER A 179 -12.81 13.65 8.75
C SER A 179 -11.54 13.93 9.58
N VAL A 180 -10.46 13.21 9.28
CA VAL A 180 -9.14 13.34 9.95
C VAL A 180 -8.49 14.67 9.60
N GLN A 181 -7.85 15.32 10.59
CA GLN A 181 -7.22 16.62 10.38
C GLN A 181 -6.02 16.52 9.41
N PRO A 182 -6.01 17.29 8.32
CA PRO A 182 -4.89 17.31 7.39
C PRO A 182 -3.63 17.88 8.03
N LEU A 183 -2.49 17.62 7.40
CA LEU A 183 -1.19 18.14 7.82
C LEU A 183 -1.15 19.67 7.65
N PHE A 184 -1.59 20.15 6.49
CA PHE A 184 -1.86 21.56 6.20
C PHE A 184 -2.85 21.66 5.04
N THR A 185 -3.50 22.82 4.91
CA THR A 185 -4.43 23.10 3.81
C THR A 185 -3.95 24.32 3.05
N VAL A 186 -3.94 24.22 1.72
CA VAL A 186 -3.57 25.31 0.82
C VAL A 186 -4.74 25.63 -0.07
N GLN A 187 -5.09 26.90 -0.20
CA GLN A 187 -6.11 27.36 -1.12
C GLN A 187 -5.46 27.81 -2.43
N HIS A 188 -5.88 27.25 -3.55
CA HIS A 188 -5.50 27.72 -4.88
C HIS A 188 -6.69 28.38 -5.57
N TYR A 189 -6.60 29.70 -5.78
CA TYR A 189 -7.62 30.44 -6.51
C TYR A 189 -7.40 30.31 -8.02
N HIS A 190 -8.45 29.90 -8.73
CA HIS A 190 -8.51 29.91 -10.19
C HIS A 190 -9.49 30.98 -10.67
N GLY A 191 -9.00 31.92 -11.48
CA GLY A 191 -9.79 33.05 -11.98
C GLY A 191 -10.87 32.69 -13.02
N GLY A 192 -11.03 31.40 -13.33
CA GLY A 192 -11.88 30.91 -14.40
C GLY A 192 -11.16 30.93 -15.74
N THR A 193 -11.83 30.36 -16.73
CA THR A 193 -11.25 30.16 -18.03
C THR A 193 -11.95 30.96 -19.13
N SER A 194 -11.19 31.26 -20.18
CA SER A 194 -11.74 32.01 -21.31
C SER A 194 -12.68 31.13 -22.12
N HIS A 195 -13.89 31.62 -22.39
CA HIS A 195 -14.90 30.86 -23.12
C HIS A 195 -14.43 30.50 -24.54
N LYS A 196 -14.58 29.22 -24.89
CA LYS A 196 -14.35 28.74 -26.25
C LYS A 196 -15.30 29.44 -27.22
N THR A 197 -14.74 30.00 -28.29
CA THR A 197 -15.56 30.51 -29.40
C THR A 197 -16.24 29.33 -30.09
N TRP A 198 -17.53 29.47 -30.40
CA TRP A 198 -18.31 28.44 -31.09
C TRP A 198 -17.69 28.01 -32.43
N ILE A 199 -16.99 28.92 -33.09
CA ILE A 199 -16.27 28.67 -34.34
C ILE A 199 -14.82 28.26 -34.04
N SER A 200 -14.43 27.08 -34.52
CA SER A 200 -13.03 26.63 -34.53
C SER A 200 -12.21 27.48 -35.50
N SER A 201 -10.99 27.87 -35.11
CA SER A 201 -10.06 28.55 -36.02
C SER A 201 -9.81 27.74 -37.30
N GLU A 202 -9.80 26.42 -37.20
CA GLU A 202 -9.62 25.52 -38.34
C GLU A 202 -10.70 25.77 -39.41
N SER A 203 -11.96 25.92 -38.99
CA SER A 203 -13.07 26.21 -39.90
C SER A 203 -12.92 27.58 -40.56
N VAL A 204 -12.41 28.58 -39.84
CA VAL A 204 -12.15 29.93 -40.40
C VAL A 204 -11.07 29.86 -41.47
N PHE A 205 -9.96 29.17 -41.19
CA PHE A 205 -8.88 29.00 -42.17
C PHE A 205 -9.33 28.23 -43.41
N LEU A 206 -10.13 27.17 -43.24
CA LEU A 206 -10.70 26.42 -44.36
C LEU A 206 -11.61 27.30 -45.21
N LEU A 207 -12.50 28.08 -44.60
CA LEU A 207 -13.38 28.99 -45.31
C LEU A 207 -12.58 30.06 -46.08
N LEU A 208 -11.57 30.66 -45.46
CA LEU A 208 -10.68 31.62 -46.11
C LEU A 208 -9.92 30.98 -47.28
N GLY A 209 -9.43 29.74 -47.13
CA GLY A 209 -8.77 28.99 -48.19
C GLY A 209 -9.69 28.72 -49.37
N VAL A 210 -10.93 28.29 -49.13
CA VAL A 210 -11.95 28.07 -50.16
C VAL A 210 -12.31 29.36 -50.89
N VAL A 211 -12.51 30.46 -50.15
CA VAL A 211 -12.80 31.79 -50.73
C VAL A 211 -11.65 32.27 -51.60
N ALA A 212 -10.41 32.15 -51.13
CA ALA A 212 -9.23 32.53 -51.89
C ALA A 212 -9.09 31.70 -53.17
N LEU A 213 -9.26 30.38 -53.09
CA LEU A 213 -9.24 29.49 -54.25
C LEU A 213 -10.32 29.85 -55.26
N TYR A 214 -11.55 30.06 -54.80
CA TYR A 214 -12.66 30.49 -55.67
C TYR A 214 -12.33 31.80 -56.39
N PHE A 215 -11.84 32.81 -55.67
CA PHE A 215 -11.43 34.08 -56.26
C PHE A 215 -10.31 33.90 -57.29
N THR A 216 -9.29 33.10 -56.99
CA THR A 216 -8.19 32.85 -57.92
C THR A 216 -8.65 32.15 -59.19
N MET A 217 -9.59 31.20 -59.10
CA MET A 217 -10.14 30.50 -60.26
C MET A 217 -10.99 31.43 -61.12
N ASN A 218 -11.83 32.27 -60.50
CA ASN A 218 -12.69 33.21 -61.21
C ASN A 218 -11.86 34.27 -61.95
N LEU A 219 -10.80 34.79 -61.31
CA LEU A 219 -9.84 35.69 -61.95
C LEU A 219 -9.14 35.04 -63.14
N ARG A 220 -8.70 33.78 -63.01
CA ARG A 220 -8.09 33.02 -64.12
C ARG A 220 -9.06 32.90 -65.31
N GLN A 221 -10.33 32.58 -65.05
CA GLN A 221 -11.34 32.46 -66.11
C GLN A 221 -11.61 33.79 -66.83
N LEU A 222 -11.64 34.91 -66.09
CA LEU A 222 -11.79 36.24 -66.67
C LEU A 222 -10.60 36.64 -67.55
N LEU A 223 -9.38 36.32 -67.13
CA LEU A 223 -8.17 36.56 -67.92
C LEU A 223 -8.16 35.71 -69.19
N ALA A 224 -8.52 34.43 -69.10
CA ALA A 224 -8.58 33.53 -70.27
C ALA A 224 -9.63 33.92 -71.32
N LYS A 225 -10.60 34.77 -71.00
CA LYS A 225 -11.62 35.28 -71.94
C LYS A 225 -11.20 36.59 -72.62
N ARG A 226 -10.09 37.20 -72.17
CA ARG A 226 -9.57 38.46 -72.73
C ARG A 226 -8.59 38.24 -73.89
N ASP A 227 -8.01 37.05 -73.96
CA ASP A 227 -7.19 36.58 -75.09
C ASP A 227 -8.06 35.96 -76.20
#